data_AF-A0A6H2CUN3-F1
#
_entry.id   AF-A0A6H2CUN3-F1
#
_cell.length_a   1.000
_cell.length_b   1.000
_cell.length_c   1.000
_cell.angle_alpha   90.00
_cell.angle_beta   90.00
_cell.angle_gamma   90.00
#
_symmetry.space_group_name_H-M   'P 1'
#
loop_
_entity.id
_entity.type
_entity.pdbx_description
1 polymer ?
#
loop_
_entity_poly.entity_id
_entity_poly.type
_entity_poly.pdbx_seq_one_letter_code
_entity_poly.pdbx_strand_id
1 'polypeptide(L)'
;MKTRNIAIAALIIATAVLAAHPAFAWQSVRVGQKNFERAWSAYSFKRYDKANEYFATSADAFAKALKEYPPSRTVMFPSNLTMTGISMYHAGRYQECIKVMAKAQYKDDTIMETYLFTALSYARLGNKDETTSWLEKFIKSYPMQRTIAAEANRQLTDLQTGSPDLKAVADAIDAAAIAQFQSNRVSTGNTLNAPNEQCNGNYWWRNYRAPCESSKFPQNSN
;
A
#
# COMPACT_ATOMS: atom_id res chain seq x y z
N MET A 1 45.57 2.78 -43.19
CA MET A 1 45.26 3.72 -42.09
C MET A 1 43.78 4.17 -42.03
N LYS A 2 42.79 3.39 -42.51
CA LYS A 2 41.36 3.79 -42.53
C LYS A 2 40.41 2.91 -41.71
N THR A 3 40.86 1.80 -41.13
CA THR A 3 40.01 0.83 -40.41
C THR A 3 39.91 1.07 -38.90
N ARG A 4 40.71 1.96 -38.32
CA ARG A 4 40.73 2.24 -36.87
C ARG A 4 39.64 3.22 -36.39
N ASN A 5 39.05 4.01 -37.28
CA ASN A 5 38.06 5.04 -36.91
C ASN A 5 36.60 4.55 -36.84
N ILE A 6 36.30 3.37 -37.40
CA ILE A 6 34.92 2.82 -37.39
C ILE A 6 34.64 2.05 -36.09
N ALA A 7 35.67 1.47 -35.45
CA ALA A 7 35.51 0.70 -34.22
C ALA A 7 35.18 1.57 -32.99
N ILE A 8 35.58 2.85 -32.97
CA ILE A 8 35.33 3.75 -31.83
C ILE A 8 33.89 4.30 -31.86
N ALA A 9 33.29 4.49 -33.04
CA ALA A 9 31.90 4.95 -33.17
C ALA A 9 30.87 3.90 -32.73
N ALA A 10 31.16 2.60 -32.92
CA ALA A 10 30.28 1.52 -32.49
C ALA A 10 30.24 1.31 -30.96
N LEU A 11 31.30 1.71 -30.24
CA LEU A 11 31.39 1.56 -28.78
C LEU A 11 30.55 2.62 -28.02
N ILE A 12 30.33 3.79 -28.62
CA ILE A 12 29.57 4.90 -28.01
C ILE A 12 28.05 4.67 -28.13
N ILE A 13 27.58 3.97 -29.16
CA ILE A 13 26.15 3.66 -29.34
C ILE A 13 25.70 2.53 -28.39
N ALA A 14 26.58 1.58 -28.06
CA ALA A 14 26.27 0.47 -27.14
C ALA A 14 26.13 0.92 -25.66
N THR A 15 26.76 2.04 -25.28
CA THR A 15 26.68 2.56 -23.91
C THR A 15 25.46 3.44 -23.65
N ALA A 16 24.89 4.09 -24.69
CA ALA A 16 23.68 4.91 -24.55
C ALA A 16 22.39 4.08 -24.38
N VAL A 17 22.33 2.85 -24.91
CA VAL A 17 21.12 2.01 -24.83
C VAL A 17 20.95 1.35 -23.45
N LEU A 18 22.04 1.11 -22.72
CA LEU A 18 22.01 0.49 -21.39
C LEU A 18 21.67 1.46 -20.25
N ALA A 19 21.80 2.77 -20.46
CA ALA A 19 21.53 3.79 -19.43
C ALA A 19 20.06 4.27 -19.38
N ALA A 20 19.24 3.94 -20.39
CA ALA A 20 17.86 4.46 -20.48
C ALA A 20 16.83 3.70 -19.62
N HIS A 21 17.16 2.52 -19.10
CA HIS A 21 16.19 1.65 -18.42
C HIS A 21 15.85 2.04 -16.96
N PRO A 22 16.78 2.54 -16.11
CA PRO A 22 16.44 2.84 -14.71
C PRO A 22 15.56 4.10 -14.54
N ALA A 23 15.52 5.00 -15.53
CA ALA A 23 14.76 6.26 -15.42
C ALA A 23 13.22 6.03 -15.40
N PHE A 24 12.74 4.98 -16.06
CA PHE A 24 11.30 4.69 -16.12
C PHE A 24 10.76 4.04 -14.84
N ALA A 25 11.60 3.29 -14.13
CA ALA A 25 11.24 2.56 -12.93
C ALA A 25 10.79 3.47 -11.78
N TRP A 26 11.51 4.58 -11.62
CA TRP A 26 11.17 5.61 -10.64
C TRP A 26 9.85 6.30 -10.94
N GLN A 27 9.49 6.41 -12.22
CA GLN A 27 8.27 7.09 -12.62
C GLN A 27 7.03 6.27 -12.25
N SER A 28 7.04 4.95 -12.47
CA SER A 28 5.92 4.06 -12.12
C SER A 28 5.62 4.10 -10.61
N VAL A 29 6.65 4.00 -9.77
CA VAL A 29 6.50 4.05 -8.30
C VAL A 29 5.96 5.41 -7.86
N ARG A 30 6.50 6.51 -8.39
CA ARG A 30 6.06 7.87 -8.04
C ARG A 30 4.61 8.12 -8.45
N VAL A 31 4.18 7.61 -9.60
CA VAL A 31 2.78 7.67 -10.04
C VAL A 31 1.89 6.86 -9.11
N GLY A 32 2.33 5.66 -8.69
CA GLY A 32 1.64 4.82 -7.71
C GLY A 32 1.42 5.55 -6.39
N GLN A 33 2.49 6.09 -5.79
CA GLN A 33 2.46 6.82 -4.52
C GLN A 33 1.55 8.05 -4.58
N LYS A 34 1.66 8.88 -5.64
CA LYS A 34 0.82 10.08 -5.79
C LYS A 34 -0.66 9.75 -5.91
N ASN A 35 -1.01 8.68 -6.65
CA ASN A 35 -2.41 8.27 -6.75
C ASN A 35 -2.90 7.59 -5.47
N PHE A 36 -2.04 6.86 -4.75
CA PHE A 36 -2.38 6.35 -3.43
C PHE A 36 -2.72 7.49 -2.46
N GLU A 37 -1.91 8.54 -2.42
CA GLU A 37 -2.18 9.73 -1.61
C GLU A 37 -3.52 10.38 -1.96
N ARG A 38 -3.79 10.59 -3.26
CA ARG A 38 -5.07 11.13 -3.73
C ARG A 38 -6.25 10.23 -3.37
N ALA A 39 -6.07 8.92 -3.52
CA ALA A 39 -7.07 7.92 -3.17
C ALA A 39 -7.40 8.01 -1.68
N TRP A 40 -6.38 7.98 -0.82
CA TRP A 40 -6.54 8.03 0.63
C TRP A 40 -7.18 9.33 1.11
N SER A 41 -6.80 10.45 0.48
CA SER A 41 -7.42 11.75 0.74
C SER A 41 -8.90 11.75 0.34
N ALA A 42 -9.25 11.29 -0.87
CA ALA A 42 -10.64 11.18 -1.31
C ALA A 42 -11.45 10.23 -0.42
N TYR A 43 -10.87 9.09 -0.05
CA TYR A 43 -11.45 8.08 0.83
C TYR A 43 -11.76 8.65 2.21
N SER A 44 -10.82 9.42 2.75
CA SER A 44 -10.97 10.17 4.02
C SER A 44 -12.12 11.19 4.00
N PHE A 45 -12.53 11.67 2.83
CA PHE A 45 -13.67 12.57 2.65
C PHE A 45 -14.94 11.84 2.17
N LYS A 46 -14.97 10.51 2.26
CA LYS A 46 -16.09 9.66 1.82
C LYS A 46 -16.46 9.85 0.33
N ARG A 47 -15.48 10.28 -0.49
CA ARG A 47 -15.64 10.40 -1.95
C ARG A 47 -15.22 9.08 -2.60
N TYR A 48 -15.97 8.02 -2.31
CA TYR A 48 -15.55 6.64 -2.59
C TYR A 48 -15.34 6.37 -4.08
N ASP A 49 -16.20 6.89 -4.97
CA ASP A 49 -16.04 6.70 -6.42
C ASP A 49 -14.69 7.22 -6.91
N LYS A 50 -14.37 8.48 -6.56
CA LYS A 50 -13.06 9.09 -6.90
C LYS A 50 -11.90 8.39 -6.22
N ALA A 51 -12.08 7.95 -4.97
CA ALA A 51 -11.04 7.20 -4.26
C ALA A 51 -10.71 5.90 -5.01
N ASN A 52 -11.73 5.17 -5.47
CA ASN A 52 -11.57 3.92 -6.20
C ASN A 52 -10.88 4.13 -7.56
N GLU A 53 -11.20 5.19 -8.29
CA GLU A 53 -10.48 5.57 -9.52
C GLU A 53 -8.97 5.80 -9.27
N TYR A 54 -8.64 6.52 -8.19
CA TYR A 54 -7.24 6.75 -7.81
C TYR A 54 -6.56 5.48 -7.32
N PHE A 55 -7.25 4.61 -6.56
CA PHE A 55 -6.70 3.32 -6.15
C PHE A 55 -6.44 2.41 -7.35
N ALA A 56 -7.33 2.36 -8.33
CA ALA A 56 -7.12 1.61 -9.57
C ALA A 56 -5.87 2.11 -10.31
N THR A 57 -5.76 3.42 -10.51
CA THR A 57 -4.58 4.04 -11.13
C THR A 57 -3.29 3.75 -10.35
N SER A 58 -3.37 3.78 -9.02
CA SER A 58 -2.24 3.47 -8.14
C SER A 58 -1.83 2.00 -8.26
N ALA A 59 -2.79 1.07 -8.25
CA ALA A 59 -2.56 -0.36 -8.39
C ALA A 59 -1.89 -0.69 -9.72
N ASP A 60 -2.32 -0.06 -10.82
CA ASP A 60 -1.73 -0.27 -12.14
C ASP A 60 -0.28 0.22 -12.21
N ALA A 61 0.00 1.40 -11.66
CA ALA A 61 1.34 1.96 -11.63
C ALA A 61 2.30 1.11 -10.77
N PHE A 62 1.87 0.65 -9.60
CA PHE A 62 2.66 -0.25 -8.77
C PHE A 62 2.84 -1.63 -9.41
N ALA A 63 1.80 -2.18 -10.04
CA ALA A 63 1.90 -3.45 -10.76
C ALA A 63 2.89 -3.37 -11.93
N LYS A 64 2.93 -2.23 -12.63
CA LYS A 64 3.96 -1.96 -13.64
C LYS A 64 5.35 -1.95 -13.02
N ALA A 65 5.55 -1.23 -11.92
CA ALA A 65 6.83 -1.17 -11.21
C ALA A 65 7.31 -2.56 -10.72
N LEU A 66 6.41 -3.42 -10.26
CA LEU A 66 6.73 -4.78 -9.81
C LEU A 66 7.08 -5.76 -10.96
N LYS A 67 6.66 -5.47 -12.19
CA LYS A 67 6.96 -6.29 -13.38
C LYS A 67 8.30 -5.95 -14.03
N GLU A 68 8.93 -4.85 -13.63
CA GLU A 68 10.26 -4.47 -14.12
C GLU A 68 11.31 -5.51 -13.68
N TYR A 69 12.35 -5.71 -14.49
CA TYR A 69 13.41 -6.68 -14.22
C TYR A 69 14.81 -6.03 -14.23
N PRO A 70 15.50 -5.96 -13.08
CA PRO A 70 14.96 -6.23 -11.74
C PRO A 70 13.93 -5.16 -11.32
N PRO A 71 12.99 -5.48 -10.41
CA PRO A 71 12.09 -4.47 -9.87
C PRO A 71 12.90 -3.42 -9.10
N SER A 72 12.50 -2.16 -9.19
CA SER A 72 13.16 -1.09 -8.46
C SER A 72 13.25 -1.39 -6.96
N ARG A 73 14.41 -1.13 -6.35
CA ARG A 73 14.57 -1.20 -4.88
C ARG A 73 13.49 -0.37 -4.17
N THR A 74 13.06 0.74 -4.79
CA THR A 74 12.04 1.61 -4.23
C THR A 74 10.69 0.91 -4.10
N VAL A 75 10.21 0.19 -5.14
CA VAL A 75 8.91 -0.53 -5.03
C VAL A 75 8.96 -1.65 -4.00
N MET A 76 10.16 -2.18 -3.74
CA MET A 76 10.38 -3.27 -2.79
C MET A 76 10.52 -2.82 -1.33
N PHE A 77 10.44 -1.53 -1.02
CA PHE A 77 10.34 -1.07 0.38
C PHE A 77 9.02 -1.54 1.00
N PRO A 78 9.01 -1.96 2.28
CA PRO A 78 7.80 -2.49 2.91
C PRO A 78 6.60 -1.56 2.81
N SER A 79 6.79 -0.26 3.06
CA SER A 79 5.75 0.77 2.93
C SER A 79 5.15 0.86 1.52
N ASN A 80 5.97 0.76 0.47
CA ASN A 80 5.51 0.78 -0.92
C ASN A 80 4.79 -0.51 -1.29
N LEU A 81 5.24 -1.67 -0.78
CA LEU A 81 4.51 -2.92 -0.94
C LEU A 81 3.15 -2.86 -0.23
N THR A 82 3.07 -2.27 0.97
CA THR A 82 1.81 -2.06 1.67
C THR A 82 0.87 -1.13 0.91
N MET A 83 1.35 0.01 0.42
CA MET A 83 0.56 0.91 -0.45
C MET A 83 0.06 0.18 -1.71
N THR A 84 0.90 -0.66 -2.30
CA THR A 84 0.54 -1.48 -3.46
C THR A 84 -0.60 -2.44 -3.13
N GLY A 85 -0.49 -3.19 -2.03
CA GLY A 85 -1.50 -4.14 -1.59
C GLY A 85 -2.85 -3.47 -1.29
N ILE A 86 -2.84 -2.34 -0.55
CA ILE A 86 -4.05 -1.57 -0.27
C ILE A 86 -4.71 -1.08 -1.56
N SER A 87 -3.91 -0.56 -2.50
CA SER A 87 -4.42 -0.11 -3.81
C SER A 87 -5.04 -1.25 -4.60
N MET A 88 -4.40 -2.42 -4.61
CA MET A 88 -4.93 -3.63 -5.27
C MET A 88 -6.23 -4.09 -4.63
N TYR A 89 -6.34 -4.06 -3.30
CA TYR A 89 -7.58 -4.40 -2.60
C TYR A 89 -8.74 -3.48 -3.02
N HIS A 90 -8.57 -2.16 -2.94
CA HIS A 90 -9.63 -1.22 -3.32
C HIS A 90 -9.92 -1.22 -4.83
N ALA A 91 -8.97 -1.64 -5.66
CA ALA A 91 -9.18 -1.87 -7.08
C ALA A 91 -9.85 -3.22 -7.42
N GLY A 92 -10.22 -4.02 -6.41
CA GLY A 92 -10.85 -5.34 -6.61
C GLY A 92 -9.89 -6.46 -7.03
N ARG A 93 -8.58 -6.22 -6.99
CA ARG A 93 -7.51 -7.13 -7.42
C ARG A 93 -7.03 -8.00 -6.24
N TYR A 94 -7.96 -8.73 -5.64
CA TYR A 94 -7.75 -9.40 -4.34
C TYR A 94 -6.64 -10.45 -4.34
N GLN A 95 -6.52 -11.27 -5.39
CA GLN A 95 -5.41 -12.24 -5.47
C GLN A 95 -4.04 -11.57 -5.57
N GLU A 96 -3.95 -10.40 -6.21
CA GLU A 96 -2.70 -9.64 -6.30
C GLU A 96 -2.37 -8.96 -4.97
N CYS A 97 -3.37 -8.41 -4.29
CA CYS A 97 -3.24 -7.90 -2.93
C CYS A 97 -2.61 -8.95 -2.00
N ILE A 98 -3.16 -10.16 -1.95
CA ILE A 98 -2.63 -11.25 -1.10
C ILE A 98 -1.15 -11.52 -1.40
N LYS A 99 -0.78 -11.64 -2.68
CA LYS A 99 0.61 -11.88 -3.09
C LYS A 99 1.55 -10.77 -2.67
N VAL A 100 1.13 -9.52 -2.80
CA VAL A 100 1.97 -8.36 -2.44
C VAL A 100 2.04 -8.18 -0.93
N MET A 101 0.95 -8.41 -0.19
CA MET A 101 0.94 -8.37 1.26
C MET A 101 1.84 -9.44 1.86
N ALA A 102 1.90 -10.64 1.28
CA ALA A 102 2.86 -11.66 1.69
C ALA A 102 4.33 -11.19 1.50
N LYS A 103 4.62 -10.47 0.40
CA LYS A 103 5.96 -9.87 0.19
C LYS A 103 6.26 -8.77 1.20
N ALA A 104 5.29 -7.92 1.52
CA ALA A 104 5.44 -6.87 2.52
C ALA A 104 5.71 -7.49 3.90
N GLN A 105 4.92 -8.49 4.29
CA GLN A 105 5.06 -9.19 5.56
C GLN A 105 6.40 -9.91 5.69
N TYR A 106 6.88 -10.55 4.61
CA TYR A 106 8.20 -11.18 4.60
C TYR A 106 9.34 -10.17 4.85
N LYS A 107 9.16 -8.91 4.45
CA LYS A 107 10.13 -7.84 4.67
C LYS A 107 10.02 -7.21 6.07
N ASP A 108 8.81 -7.12 6.59
CA ASP A 108 8.48 -6.53 7.88
C ASP A 108 7.14 -7.13 8.35
N ASP A 109 7.20 -8.02 9.33
CA ASP A 109 6.05 -8.74 9.88
C ASP A 109 5.26 -7.91 10.91
N THR A 110 5.73 -6.70 11.22
CA THR A 110 5.08 -5.75 12.14
C THR A 110 4.05 -4.85 11.44
N ILE A 111 3.81 -5.08 10.15
CA ILE A 111 2.84 -4.32 9.36
C ILE A 111 1.44 -4.91 9.52
N MET A 112 0.63 -4.26 10.36
CA MET A 112 -0.77 -4.61 10.59
C MET A 112 -1.58 -4.80 9.30
N GLU A 113 -1.44 -3.91 8.32
CA GLU A 113 -2.19 -3.94 7.06
C GLU A 113 -1.98 -5.24 6.28
N THR A 114 -0.83 -5.91 6.45
CA THR A 114 -0.59 -7.19 5.76
C THR A 114 -1.55 -8.26 6.25
N TYR A 115 -1.89 -8.29 7.54
CA TYR A 115 -2.87 -9.22 8.09
C TYR A 115 -4.29 -8.83 7.70
N LEU A 116 -4.62 -7.54 7.90
CA LEU A 116 -5.96 -7.01 7.67
C LEU A 116 -6.39 -7.16 6.21
N PHE A 117 -5.62 -6.62 5.27
CA PHE A 117 -6.00 -6.64 3.85
C PHE A 117 -5.87 -8.02 3.21
N THR A 118 -5.06 -8.91 3.77
CA THR A 118 -5.07 -10.32 3.37
C THR A 118 -6.38 -11.00 3.80
N ALA A 119 -6.81 -10.84 5.06
CA ALA A 119 -8.09 -11.35 5.53
C ALA A 119 -9.27 -10.82 4.69
N LEU A 120 -9.32 -9.50 4.49
CA LEU A 120 -10.35 -8.86 3.69
C LEU A 120 -10.34 -9.37 2.24
N SER A 121 -9.17 -9.54 1.64
CA SER A 121 -9.07 -10.07 0.28
C SER A 121 -9.60 -11.51 0.17
N TYR A 122 -9.32 -12.36 1.16
CA TYR A 122 -9.89 -13.72 1.19
C TYR A 122 -11.41 -13.70 1.38
N ALA A 123 -11.94 -12.80 2.21
CA ALA A 123 -13.37 -12.64 2.41
C ALA A 123 -14.07 -12.23 1.10
N ARG A 124 -13.49 -11.26 0.37
CA ARG A 124 -13.98 -10.83 -0.95
C ARG A 124 -13.91 -11.92 -2.02
N LEU A 125 -13.00 -12.89 -1.86
CA LEU A 125 -12.89 -14.07 -2.71
C LEU A 125 -13.77 -15.23 -2.27
N GLY A 126 -14.55 -15.07 -1.19
CA GLY A 126 -15.43 -16.11 -0.68
C GLY A 126 -14.72 -17.21 0.12
N ASN A 127 -13.47 -17.01 0.53
CA ASN A 127 -12.71 -18.01 1.28
C ASN A 127 -12.83 -17.78 2.79
N LYS A 128 -13.80 -18.47 3.42
CA LYS A 128 -14.10 -18.38 4.85
C LYS A 128 -12.92 -18.80 5.74
N ASP A 129 -12.28 -19.90 5.41
CA ASP A 129 -11.24 -20.50 6.27
C ASP A 129 -10.00 -19.60 6.35
N GLU A 130 -9.55 -19.09 5.20
CA GLU A 130 -8.43 -18.15 5.15
C GLU A 130 -8.80 -16.80 5.80
N THR A 131 -10.03 -16.31 5.59
CA THR A 131 -10.52 -15.11 6.28
C THR A 131 -10.40 -15.27 7.79
N THR A 132 -10.90 -16.39 8.31
CA THR A 132 -10.88 -16.73 9.75
C THR A 132 -9.45 -16.77 10.27
N SER A 133 -8.56 -17.53 9.61
CA SER A 133 -7.16 -17.67 10.02
C SER A 133 -6.43 -16.32 10.05
N TRP A 134 -6.66 -15.45 9.06
CA TRP A 134 -5.99 -14.15 9.01
C TRP A 134 -6.56 -13.13 10.00
N LEU A 135 -7.87 -13.18 10.29
CA LEU A 135 -8.46 -12.35 11.35
C LEU A 135 -7.95 -12.76 12.74
N GLU A 136 -7.81 -14.06 13.02
CA GLU A 136 -7.23 -14.54 14.28
C GLU A 136 -5.80 -14.02 14.47
N LYS A 137 -4.97 -14.09 13.42
CA LYS A 137 -3.61 -13.52 13.43
C LYS A 137 -3.62 -12.01 13.65
N PHE A 138 -4.52 -11.29 12.97
CA PHE A 138 -4.67 -9.83 13.14
C PHE A 138 -5.00 -9.47 14.59
N ILE A 139 -6.01 -10.11 15.19
CA ILE A 139 -6.47 -9.83 16.56
C ILE A 139 -5.36 -10.14 17.57
N LYS A 140 -4.65 -11.25 17.39
CA LYS A 140 -3.53 -11.65 18.26
C LYS A 140 -2.37 -10.66 18.21
N SER A 141 -2.00 -10.19 17.02
CA SER A 141 -0.83 -9.33 16.84
C SER A 141 -1.11 -7.85 17.09
N TYR A 142 -2.34 -7.37 16.88
CA TYR A 142 -2.70 -5.95 16.94
C TYR A 142 -3.93 -5.65 17.82
N PRO A 143 -3.96 -6.14 19.08
CA PRO A 143 -5.12 -5.92 19.96
C PRO A 143 -5.35 -4.43 20.30
N MET A 144 -4.33 -3.58 20.16
CA MET A 144 -4.41 -2.14 20.45
C MET A 144 -5.20 -1.33 19.41
N GLN A 145 -5.55 -1.93 18.27
CA GLN A 145 -6.30 -1.28 17.20
C GLN A 145 -7.79 -1.34 17.52
N ARG A 146 -8.17 -0.68 18.63
CA ARG A 146 -9.43 -0.88 19.36
C ARG A 146 -10.66 -1.04 18.47
N THR A 147 -10.87 -0.15 17.50
CA THR A 147 -12.05 -0.19 16.64
C THR A 147 -12.01 -1.37 15.66
N ILE A 148 -10.87 -1.60 15.02
CA ILE A 148 -10.70 -2.66 14.03
C ILE A 148 -10.71 -4.03 14.72
N ALA A 149 -9.99 -4.17 15.82
CA ALA A 149 -9.91 -5.41 16.59
C ALA A 149 -11.25 -5.79 17.22
N ALA A 150 -12.04 -4.82 17.70
CA ALA A 150 -13.38 -5.10 18.21
C ALA A 150 -14.29 -5.62 17.10
N GLU A 151 -14.30 -4.98 15.93
CA GLU A 151 -15.12 -5.43 14.80
C GLU A 151 -14.64 -6.77 14.25
N ALA A 152 -13.32 -6.97 14.13
CA ALA A 152 -12.75 -8.25 13.70
C ALA A 152 -13.14 -9.40 14.65
N ASN A 153 -13.12 -9.19 15.97
CA ASN A 153 -13.58 -10.19 16.94
C ASN A 153 -15.06 -10.53 16.78
N ARG A 154 -15.90 -9.52 16.55
CA ARG A 154 -17.34 -9.73 16.29
C ARG A 154 -17.56 -10.59 15.05
N GLN A 155 -16.93 -10.21 13.94
CA GLN A 155 -17.02 -10.96 12.69
C GLN A 155 -16.45 -12.37 12.80
N LEU A 156 -15.35 -12.54 13.53
CA LEU A 156 -14.77 -13.86 13.78
C LEU A 156 -15.75 -14.78 14.53
N THR A 157 -16.48 -14.23 15.52
CA THR A 157 -17.54 -14.97 16.22
C THR A 157 -18.64 -15.39 15.24
N ASP A 158 -19.13 -14.47 14.43
CA ASP A 158 -20.18 -14.74 13.43
C ASP A 158 -19.75 -15.81 12.41
N LEU A 159 -18.47 -15.78 11.99
CA LEU A 159 -17.87 -16.80 11.12
C LEU A 159 -17.79 -18.17 11.80
N GLN A 160 -17.49 -18.24 13.09
CA GLN A 160 -17.38 -19.50 13.83
C GLN A 160 -18.74 -20.13 14.12
N THR A 161 -19.76 -19.31 14.43
CA THR A 161 -21.09 -19.80 14.82
C THR A 161 -22.07 -19.92 13.66
N GLY A 162 -21.74 -19.36 12.49
CA GLY A 162 -22.65 -19.31 11.36
C GLY A 162 -21.96 -19.26 10.00
N SER A 163 -22.72 -18.78 9.02
CA SER A 163 -22.27 -18.62 7.63
C SER A 163 -22.66 -17.23 7.14
N PRO A 164 -22.07 -16.17 7.70
CA PRO A 164 -22.38 -14.80 7.29
C PRO A 164 -21.95 -14.59 5.83
N ASP A 165 -22.56 -13.59 5.17
CA ASP A 165 -22.07 -13.11 3.88
C ASP A 165 -20.66 -12.53 4.06
N LEU A 166 -19.65 -13.18 3.47
CA LEU A 166 -18.25 -12.77 3.55
C LEU A 166 -18.01 -11.39 2.95
N LYS A 167 -18.84 -10.94 2.01
CA LYS A 167 -18.78 -9.58 1.51
C LYS A 167 -19.17 -8.59 2.61
N ALA A 168 -20.26 -8.86 3.33
CA ALA A 168 -20.71 -8.04 4.45
C ALA A 168 -19.69 -8.03 5.61
N VAL A 169 -19.05 -9.18 5.89
CA VAL A 169 -17.93 -9.28 6.85
C VAL A 169 -16.81 -8.32 6.46
N ALA A 170 -16.38 -8.35 5.20
CA ALA A 170 -15.31 -7.49 4.71
C ALA A 170 -15.72 -5.99 4.73
N ASP A 171 -16.96 -5.66 4.35
CA ASP A 171 -17.48 -4.29 4.41
C ASP A 171 -17.47 -3.71 5.83
N ALA A 172 -17.87 -4.52 6.81
CA ALA A 172 -17.93 -4.08 8.20
C ALA A 172 -16.53 -3.79 8.78
N ILE A 173 -15.57 -4.67 8.52
CA ILE A 173 -14.19 -4.50 8.98
C ILE A 173 -13.50 -3.32 8.26
N ASP A 174 -13.71 -3.16 6.95
CA ASP A 174 -13.20 -2.01 6.19
C ASP A 174 -13.76 -0.69 6.74
N ALA A 175 -15.06 -0.65 7.05
CA ALA A 175 -15.68 0.50 7.71
C ALA A 175 -15.07 0.79 9.10
N ALA A 176 -14.77 -0.25 9.90
CA ALA A 176 -14.10 -0.09 11.18
C ALA A 176 -12.65 0.43 11.02
N ALA A 177 -11.93 -0.02 9.98
CA ALA A 177 -10.60 0.50 9.65
C ALA A 177 -10.66 2.00 9.31
N ILE A 178 -11.62 2.42 8.49
CA ILE A 178 -11.87 3.83 8.18
C ILE A 178 -12.12 4.63 9.46
N ALA A 179 -13.02 4.14 10.32
CA ALA A 179 -13.37 4.82 11.56
C ALA A 179 -12.15 4.97 12.48
N GLN A 180 -11.32 3.93 12.61
CA GLN A 180 -10.07 3.98 13.37
C GLN A 180 -9.12 5.05 12.82
N PHE A 181 -8.85 5.08 11.51
CA PHE A 181 -7.93 6.04 10.91
C PHE A 181 -8.45 7.47 10.98
N GLN A 182 -9.77 7.68 10.88
CA GLN A 182 -10.39 8.98 11.12
C GLN A 182 -10.23 9.42 12.58
N SER A 183 -10.42 8.52 13.55
CA SER A 183 -10.22 8.81 14.97
C SER A 183 -8.76 9.15 15.27
N ASN A 184 -7.81 8.40 14.72
CA ASN A 184 -6.38 8.67 14.88
C ASN A 184 -6.04 10.11 14.43
N ARG A 185 -6.57 10.52 13.27
CA ARG A 185 -6.38 11.87 12.73
C ARG A 185 -6.98 12.98 13.60
N VAL A 186 -8.12 12.75 14.24
CA VAL A 186 -8.69 13.73 15.17
C VAL A 186 -7.81 13.86 16.41
N SER A 187 -7.30 12.74 16.91
CA SER A 187 -6.46 12.71 18.11
C SER A 187 -5.08 13.36 17.92
N THR A 188 -4.53 13.35 16.70
CA THR A 188 -3.24 13.99 16.38
C THR A 188 -3.34 15.50 16.16
N GLY A 189 -4.54 16.08 16.35
CA GLY A 189 -4.86 17.43 15.93
C GLY A 189 -5.15 17.44 14.43
N ASN A 190 -6.12 18.24 13.98
CA ASN A 190 -6.55 18.31 12.57
C ASN A 190 -5.48 18.89 11.61
N THR A 191 -4.19 18.75 11.90
CA THR A 191 -3.11 19.11 10.99
C THR A 191 -3.25 18.27 9.72
N LEU A 192 -3.26 18.93 8.57
CA LEU A 192 -3.36 18.26 7.28
C LEU A 192 -2.15 17.35 7.03
N ASN A 193 -1.01 17.71 7.62
CA ASN A 193 0.30 17.11 7.43
C ASN A 193 0.83 16.51 8.75
N ALA A 194 1.65 15.47 8.64
CA ALA A 194 2.41 14.97 9.79
C ALA A 194 3.39 16.05 10.29
N PRO A 195 3.62 16.19 11.60
CA PRO A 195 4.69 17.02 12.13
C PRO A 195 6.04 16.61 11.51
N ASN A 196 6.93 17.58 11.26
CA ASN A 196 8.24 17.34 10.63
C ASN A 196 9.09 16.25 11.35
N GLU A 197 8.88 16.05 12.64
CA GLU A 197 9.57 15.02 13.44
C GLU A 197 8.97 13.61 13.26
N GLN A 198 7.71 13.51 12.82
CA GLN A 198 6.98 12.24 12.56
C GLN A 198 6.89 11.93 11.06
N CYS A 199 7.69 12.64 10.29
CA CYS A 199 7.56 12.89 8.86
C CYS A 199 8.26 11.83 7.99
N ASN A 200 8.90 10.86 8.62
CA ASN A 200 9.44 9.66 7.99
C ASN A 200 8.46 8.47 8.04
N GLY A 201 7.22 8.70 8.50
CA GLY A 201 6.29 7.63 8.82
C GLY A 201 6.00 6.77 7.60
N ASN A 202 6.62 5.59 7.54
CA ASN A 202 6.43 4.55 6.52
C ASN A 202 4.95 4.12 6.34
N TYR A 203 4.03 4.67 7.14
CA TYR A 203 2.61 4.36 7.18
C TYR A 203 1.79 5.61 7.54
N TRP A 204 2.14 6.78 6.99
CA TRP A 204 1.53 8.09 7.31
C TRP A 204 -0.01 8.08 7.22
N TRP A 205 -0.57 7.28 6.32
CA TRP A 205 -2.02 7.17 6.07
C TRP A 205 -2.81 6.69 7.29
N ARG A 206 -2.16 6.07 8.26
CA ARG A 206 -2.77 5.66 9.55
C ARG A 206 -3.19 6.84 10.42
N ASN A 207 -2.53 8.00 10.26
CA ASN A 207 -2.63 9.16 11.15
C ASN A 207 -2.82 10.51 10.42
N TYR A 208 -2.60 10.57 9.11
CA TYR A 208 -2.53 11.82 8.33
C TYR A 208 -3.22 11.71 6.96
N ARG A 209 -3.52 12.87 6.33
CA ARG A 209 -4.21 12.95 5.03
C ARG A 209 -3.27 12.88 3.82
N ALA A 210 -2.03 13.30 3.99
CA ALA A 210 -0.99 13.32 3.00
C ALA A 210 0.35 12.97 3.67
N PRO A 211 1.34 12.46 2.91
CA PRO A 211 2.71 12.46 3.38
C PRO A 211 3.16 13.91 3.60
N CYS A 212 4.21 14.09 4.37
CA CYS A 212 4.79 15.42 4.53
C CYS A 212 5.28 16.04 3.22
N GLU A 213 5.24 17.38 3.17
CA GLU A 213 5.95 18.15 2.15
C GLU A 213 7.47 18.05 2.37
N SER A 214 8.18 17.49 1.40
CA SER A 214 9.64 17.32 1.48
C SER A 214 10.44 18.63 1.51
N SER A 215 9.80 19.76 1.21
CA SER A 215 10.42 21.10 1.25
C SER A 215 10.67 21.65 2.66
N LYS A 216 10.19 20.96 3.72
CA LYS A 216 10.31 21.40 5.11
C LYS A 216 11.25 20.57 5.98
N PHE A 217 11.93 19.58 5.39
CA PHE A 217 13.04 18.92 6.07
C PHE A 217 14.22 19.90 6.12
N PRO A 218 14.79 20.21 7.30
CA PRO A 218 16.10 20.84 7.32
C PRO A 218 17.03 19.93 6.53
N GLN A 219 17.67 20.46 5.49
CA GLN A 219 18.73 19.72 4.83
C GLN A 219 19.83 19.58 5.87
N ASN A 220 19.93 18.40 6.46
CA ASN A 220 21.15 18.02 7.15
C ASN A 220 22.21 17.92 6.06
N SER A 221 22.90 19.03 5.84
CA SER A 221 24.15 19.10 5.09
C SER A 221 25.13 18.16 5.80
N ASN A 222 25.38 17.01 5.19
CA ASN A 222 26.53 16.17 5.51
C ASN A 222 27.82 16.91 5.16
#